data_AF-A0A7R9YQ40-F1
#
_entry.id   AF-A0A7R9YQ40-F1
#
_cell.length_a   1.000
_cell.length_b   1.000
_cell.length_c   1.000
_cell.angle_alpha   90.00
_cell.angle_beta   90.00
_cell.angle_gamma   90.00
#
_symmetry.space_group_name_H-M   'P 1'
#
loop_
_entity.id
_entity.type
_entity.pdbx_description
1 polymer ?
#
loop_
_entity_poly.entity_id
_entity_poly.type
_entity_poly.pdbx_seq_one_letter_code
_entity_poly.pdbx_strand_id
1 'polypeptide(L)'
;AFRDGQLDAAEARYRSAEEELHFVPPNASLATERRALLVAVWLNLSLCMLRLRRWGAVVGYCGLVLQKEPGSVKALYRRASALLEGAREYDEAERDVRAGLELEPTNAELLRLRQAIRLPRAA
;
A
#
# COMPACT_ATOMS: atom_id res chain seq x y z
N ALA A 1 18.21 6.07 -8.72
CA ALA A 1 16.87 6.69 -8.75
C ALA A 1 16.13 6.15 -9.96
N PHE A 2 14.99 5.48 -9.76
CA PHE A 2 14.17 4.99 -10.88
C PHE A 2 13.52 6.20 -11.56
N ARG A 3 13.77 6.40 -12.86
CA ARG A 3 13.18 7.51 -13.65
C ARG A 3 11.70 7.22 -13.90
N ASP A 4 10.86 8.22 -14.01
CA ASP A 4 9.39 8.06 -14.11
C ASP A 4 8.96 7.05 -15.20
N GLY A 5 9.62 7.03 -16.36
CA GLY A 5 9.34 6.03 -17.40
C GLY A 5 9.64 4.56 -17.02
N GLN A 6 10.43 4.32 -15.97
CA GLN A 6 10.64 2.99 -15.41
C GLN A 6 9.53 2.58 -14.43
N LEU A 7 8.74 3.54 -13.90
CA LEU A 7 7.61 3.24 -13.01
C LEU A 7 6.40 2.74 -13.80
N ASP A 8 6.11 3.31 -14.96
CA ASP A 8 5.04 2.81 -15.84
C ASP A 8 5.38 1.40 -16.36
N ALA A 9 6.65 1.17 -16.72
CA ALA A 9 7.11 -0.15 -17.14
C ALA A 9 7.13 -1.17 -15.97
N ALA A 10 7.34 -0.72 -14.74
CA ALA A 10 7.24 -1.57 -13.55
C ALA A 10 5.78 -1.92 -13.26
N GLU A 11 4.88 -0.95 -13.35
CA GLU A 11 3.43 -1.14 -13.22
C GLU A 11 2.93 -2.20 -14.21
N ALA A 12 3.27 -2.08 -15.50
CA ALA A 12 2.84 -3.03 -16.52
C ALA A 12 3.28 -4.47 -16.20
N ARG A 13 4.53 -4.65 -15.74
CA ARG A 13 5.05 -5.96 -15.33
C ARG A 13 4.29 -6.54 -14.14
N TYR A 14 4.00 -5.72 -13.14
CA TYR A 14 3.29 -6.17 -11.96
C TYR A 14 1.81 -6.49 -12.24
N ARG A 15 1.14 -5.76 -13.14
CA ARG A 15 -0.23 -6.10 -13.56
C ARG A 15 -0.28 -7.43 -14.32
N SER A 16 0.68 -7.68 -15.23
CA SER A 16 0.79 -8.98 -15.90
C SER A 16 0.95 -10.13 -14.90
N ALA A 17 1.80 -9.94 -13.89
CA ALA A 17 1.99 -10.94 -12.82
C ALA A 17 0.72 -11.15 -11.99
N GLU A 18 -0.04 -10.08 -11.69
CA GLU A 18 -1.33 -10.18 -11.00
C GLU A 18 -2.35 -11.00 -11.80
N GLU A 19 -2.46 -10.76 -13.10
CA GLU A 19 -3.36 -11.49 -14.01
C GLU A 19 -3.00 -12.98 -14.09
N GLU A 20 -1.72 -13.30 -14.27
CA GLU A 20 -1.23 -14.69 -14.29
C GLU A 20 -1.53 -15.41 -12.98
N LEU A 21 -1.31 -14.75 -11.84
CA LEU A 21 -1.58 -15.31 -10.52
C LEU A 21 -3.09 -15.48 -10.24
N HIS A 22 -3.96 -14.67 -10.86
CA HIS A 22 -5.41 -14.82 -10.74
C HIS A 22 -5.93 -16.03 -11.52
N PHE A 23 -5.35 -16.34 -12.68
CA PHE A 23 -5.79 -17.45 -13.53
C PHE A 23 -5.25 -18.82 -13.08
N VAL A 24 -4.26 -18.88 -12.20
CA VAL A 24 -3.76 -20.14 -11.64
C VAL A 24 -4.85 -20.78 -10.76
N PRO A 25 -5.46 -21.91 -11.16
CA PRO A 25 -6.49 -22.55 -10.37
C PRO A 25 -5.92 -22.88 -8.99
N PRO A 26 -6.71 -22.68 -7.91
CA PRO A 26 -6.23 -22.91 -6.57
C PRO A 26 -5.97 -24.39 -6.33
N ASN A 27 -4.77 -24.85 -6.68
CA ASN A 27 -4.25 -26.07 -6.11
C ASN A 27 -3.90 -25.76 -4.63
N ALA A 28 -4.23 -26.67 -3.72
CA ALA A 28 -4.04 -26.44 -2.29
C ALA A 28 -2.55 -26.32 -1.92
N SER A 29 -1.67 -26.98 -2.68
CA SER A 29 -0.22 -27.03 -2.43
C SER A 29 0.51 -25.71 -2.71
N LEU A 30 0.00 -24.89 -3.63
CA LEU A 30 0.61 -23.62 -4.07
C LEU A 30 -0.18 -22.41 -3.58
N ALA A 31 -1.27 -22.60 -2.84
CA ALA A 31 -2.13 -21.51 -2.39
C ALA A 31 -1.38 -20.50 -1.52
N THR A 32 -0.50 -20.98 -0.63
CA THR A 32 0.32 -20.13 0.25
C THR A 32 1.36 -19.34 -0.54
N GLU A 33 2.07 -19.99 -1.46
CA GLU A 33 3.10 -19.34 -2.29
C GLU A 33 2.48 -18.30 -3.24
N ARG A 34 1.37 -18.65 -3.90
CA ARG A 34 0.59 -17.72 -4.72
C ARG A 34 0.16 -16.50 -3.91
N ARG A 35 -0.32 -16.70 -2.68
CA ARG A 35 -0.72 -15.60 -1.79
C ARG A 35 0.45 -14.68 -1.47
N ALA A 36 1.60 -15.24 -1.11
CA ALA A 36 2.80 -14.47 -0.80
C ALA A 36 3.28 -13.64 -2.01
N LEU A 37 3.25 -14.24 -3.21
CA LEU A 37 3.60 -13.55 -4.45
C LEU A 37 2.63 -12.41 -4.77
N LEU A 38 1.32 -12.64 -4.65
CA LEU A 38 0.30 -11.60 -4.85
C LEU A 38 0.50 -10.42 -3.90
N VAL A 39 0.75 -10.70 -2.61
CA VAL A 39 1.03 -9.63 -1.63
C VAL A 39 2.27 -8.84 -2.04
N ALA A 40 3.36 -9.50 -2.45
CA ALA A 40 4.57 -8.83 -2.89
C ALA A 40 4.32 -7.95 -4.13
N VAL A 41 3.54 -8.45 -5.10
CA VAL A 41 3.13 -7.71 -6.30
C VAL A 41 2.33 -6.46 -5.93
N TRP A 42 1.29 -6.59 -5.10
CA TRP A 42 0.47 -5.44 -4.66
C TRP A 42 1.27 -4.43 -3.82
N LEU A 43 2.20 -4.89 -2.99
CA LEU A 43 3.13 -4.00 -2.29
C LEU A 43 4.01 -3.23 -3.29
N ASN A 44 4.50 -3.86 -4.35
CA ASN A 44 5.31 -3.13 -5.33
C ASN A 44 4.47 -2.17 -6.20
N LEU A 45 3.25 -2.56 -6.57
CA LEU A 45 2.30 -1.70 -7.27
C LEU A 45 1.95 -0.47 -6.43
N SER A 46 1.58 -0.65 -5.16
CA SER A 46 1.26 0.48 -4.26
C SER A 46 2.42 1.47 -4.15
N LEU A 47 3.67 0.99 -4.13
CA LEU A 47 4.85 1.87 -4.12
C LEU A 47 5.01 2.66 -5.42
N CYS A 48 4.81 1.99 -6.57
CA CYS A 48 4.87 2.66 -7.88
C CYS A 48 3.78 3.73 -7.98
N MET A 49 2.55 3.38 -7.58
CA MET A 49 1.40 4.29 -7.61
C MET A 49 1.60 5.48 -6.66
N LEU A 50 2.22 5.27 -5.49
CA LEU A 50 2.52 6.33 -4.54
C LEU A 50 3.51 7.34 -5.15
N ARG A 51 4.56 6.86 -5.83
CA ARG A 51 5.52 7.74 -6.53
C ARG A 51 4.89 8.51 -7.67
N LEU A 52 3.96 7.87 -8.39
CA LEU A 52 3.17 8.48 -9.47
C LEU A 52 2.01 9.35 -8.95
N ARG A 53 1.84 9.48 -7.63
CA ARG A 53 0.74 10.23 -6.98
C ARG A 53 -0.66 9.76 -7.40
N ARG A 54 -0.80 8.49 -7.79
CA ARG A 54 -2.08 7.86 -8.13
C ARG A 54 -2.74 7.32 -6.85
N TRP A 55 -3.21 8.23 -6.01
CA TRP A 55 -3.64 7.94 -4.63
C TRP A 55 -4.74 6.86 -4.54
N GLY A 56 -5.76 6.91 -5.39
CA GLY A 56 -6.82 5.90 -5.39
C GLY A 56 -6.31 4.48 -5.64
N ALA A 57 -5.32 4.32 -6.53
CA ALA A 57 -4.70 3.03 -6.80
C ALA A 57 -3.85 2.55 -5.61
N VAL A 58 -3.17 3.45 -4.90
CA VAL A 58 -2.46 3.12 -3.66
C VAL A 58 -3.43 2.57 -2.62
N VAL A 59 -4.56 3.26 -2.40
CA VAL A 59 -5.59 2.83 -1.44
C VAL A 59 -6.13 1.44 -1.81
N GLY A 60 -6.43 1.21 -3.08
CA GLY A 60 -6.90 -0.09 -3.58
C GLY A 60 -5.91 -1.23 -3.34
N TYR A 61 -4.67 -1.09 -3.82
CA TYR A 61 -3.65 -2.14 -3.67
C TYR A 61 -3.26 -2.38 -2.21
N CYS A 62 -3.12 -1.34 -1.40
CA CYS A 62 -2.88 -1.50 0.02
C CYS A 62 -4.06 -2.17 0.73
N GLY A 63 -5.31 -1.87 0.34
CA GLY A 63 -6.50 -2.55 0.83
C GLY A 63 -6.46 -4.06 0.55
N LEU A 64 -6.09 -4.47 -0.67
CA LEU A 64 -5.92 -5.88 -1.03
C LEU A 64 -4.84 -6.57 -0.18
N VAL A 65 -3.71 -5.90 0.06
CA VAL A 65 -2.67 -6.41 0.95
C VAL A 65 -3.21 -6.59 2.36
N LEU A 66 -3.90 -5.58 2.92
CA LEU A 66 -4.40 -5.62 4.30
C LEU A 66 -5.51 -6.65 4.52
N GLN A 67 -6.29 -6.99 3.49
CA GLN A 67 -7.23 -8.12 3.55
C GLN A 67 -6.51 -9.46 3.72
N LYS A 68 -5.26 -9.59 3.26
CA LYS A 68 -4.47 -10.82 3.40
C LYS A 68 -3.51 -10.75 4.59
N GLU A 69 -2.89 -9.61 4.81
CA GLU A 69 -1.91 -9.35 5.86
C GLU A 69 -2.28 -8.05 6.59
N PRO A 70 -3.23 -8.11 7.55
CA PRO A 70 -3.68 -6.94 8.30
C PRO A 70 -2.54 -6.22 9.04
N GLY A 71 -1.48 -6.94 9.39
CA GLY A 71 -0.29 -6.40 10.07
C GLY A 71 0.79 -5.85 9.14
N SER A 72 0.51 -5.65 7.84
CA SER A 72 1.51 -5.13 6.91
C SER A 72 1.77 -3.63 7.13
N VAL A 73 2.79 -3.30 7.93
CA VAL A 73 3.18 -1.91 8.24
C VAL A 73 3.44 -1.08 6.98
N LYS A 74 4.02 -1.70 5.94
CA LYS A 74 4.23 -1.04 4.64
C LYS A 74 2.91 -0.64 3.98
N ALA A 75 1.90 -1.50 4.02
CA ALA A 75 0.60 -1.20 3.43
C ALA A 75 -0.15 -0.14 4.25
N LEU A 76 -0.13 -0.24 5.58
CA LEU A 76 -0.73 0.75 6.49
C LEU A 76 -0.12 2.15 6.26
N TYR A 77 1.21 2.25 6.23
CA TYR A 77 1.90 3.51 5.99
C TYR A 77 1.51 4.14 4.63
N ARG A 78 1.56 3.36 3.55
CA ARG A 78 1.30 3.87 2.20
C ARG A 78 -0.15 4.26 1.99
N ARG A 79 -1.10 3.48 2.55
CA ARG A 79 -2.53 3.81 2.49
C ARG A 79 -2.81 5.09 3.27
N ALA A 80 -2.28 5.24 4.48
CA ALA A 80 -2.41 6.46 5.27
C ALA A 80 -1.86 7.70 4.55
N SER A 81 -0.67 7.60 3.93
CA SER A 81 -0.09 8.69 3.13
C SER A 81 -0.99 9.06 1.94
N ALA A 82 -1.51 8.08 1.20
CA ALA A 82 -2.40 8.35 0.07
C ALA A 82 -3.77 8.93 0.50
N LEU A 83 -4.33 8.49 1.62
CA LEU A 83 -5.57 9.04 2.19
C LEU A 83 -5.38 10.48 2.66
N LEU A 84 -4.22 10.78 3.28
CA LEU A 84 -3.85 12.12 3.72
C LEU A 84 -3.67 13.10 2.54
N GLU A 85 -2.94 12.68 1.50
CA GLU A 85 -2.55 13.55 0.38
C GLU A 85 -3.64 13.66 -0.71
N GLY A 86 -4.37 12.56 -0.98
CA GLY A 86 -5.31 12.47 -2.09
C GLY A 86 -6.77 12.69 -1.70
N ALA A 87 -7.29 11.83 -0.81
CA ALA A 87 -8.71 11.78 -0.48
C ALA A 87 -9.11 12.73 0.66
N ARG A 88 -8.13 13.22 1.43
CA ARG A 88 -8.35 14.00 2.67
C ARG A 88 -9.18 13.23 3.70
N GLU A 89 -9.09 11.90 3.69
CA GLU A 89 -9.77 10.99 4.60
C GLU A 89 -8.94 10.77 5.87
N TYR A 90 -8.91 11.79 6.71
CA TYR A 90 -7.98 11.87 7.84
C TYR A 90 -8.26 10.85 8.94
N ASP A 91 -9.53 10.52 9.17
CA ASP A 91 -9.92 9.55 10.20
C ASP A 91 -9.42 8.14 9.84
N GLU A 92 -9.56 7.74 8.57
CA GLU A 92 -9.07 6.45 8.11
C GLU A 92 -7.53 6.41 8.08
N ALA A 93 -6.90 7.51 7.66
CA ALA A 93 -5.44 7.65 7.74
C ALA A 93 -4.93 7.53 9.18
N GLU A 94 -5.62 8.11 10.18
CA GLU A 94 -5.24 7.99 11.59
C GLU A 94 -5.41 6.56 12.11
N ARG A 95 -6.46 5.85 11.69
CA ARG A 95 -6.64 4.43 12.05
C ARG A 95 -5.47 3.59 11.54
N ASP A 96 -5.07 3.77 10.29
CA ASP A 96 -3.94 3.06 9.69
C ASP A 96 -2.62 3.37 10.39
N VAL A 97 -2.38 4.66 10.68
CA VAL A 97 -1.17 5.07 11.38
C VAL A 97 -1.12 4.50 12.79
N ARG A 98 -2.24 4.49 13.51
CA ARG A 98 -2.31 3.88 14.84
C ARG A 98 -2.02 2.38 14.78
N ALA A 99 -2.67 1.64 13.89
CA ALA A 99 -2.42 0.21 13.72
C ALA A 99 -0.95 -0.07 13.35
N GLY A 100 -0.35 0.76 12.50
CA GLY A 100 1.07 0.63 12.16
C GLY A 100 2.00 0.87 13.35
N LEU A 101 1.70 1.86 14.20
CA LEU A 101 2.48 2.19 15.39
C LEU A 101 2.26 1.20 16.55
N GLU A 102 1.14 0.48 16.60
CA GLU A 102 0.94 -0.65 17.52
C GLU A 102 1.92 -1.79 17.21
N LEU A 103 2.27 -1.97 15.92
CA LEU A 103 3.20 -2.99 15.45
C LEU A 103 4.67 -2.52 15.49
N GLU A 104 4.91 -1.27 15.08
CA GLU A 104 6.24 -0.65 15.08
C GLU A 104 6.20 0.73 15.77
N PRO A 105 6.26 0.80 17.11
CA PRO A 105 6.09 2.05 17.86
C PRO A 105 7.12 3.14 17.55
N THR A 106 8.30 2.75 17.07
CA THR A 106 9.42 3.65 16.76
C THR A 106 9.55 3.96 15.26
N ASN A 107 8.58 3.57 14.44
CA ASN A 107 8.61 3.85 13.00
C ASN A 107 8.51 5.35 12.73
N ALA A 108 9.63 5.95 12.30
CA ALA A 108 9.74 7.39 12.11
C ALA A 108 8.75 7.93 11.06
N GLU A 109 8.46 7.17 10.00
CA GLU A 109 7.56 7.61 8.92
C GLU A 109 6.11 7.68 9.40
N LEU A 110 5.67 6.67 10.16
CA LEU A 110 4.33 6.67 10.76
C LEU A 110 4.17 7.77 11.82
N LEU A 111 5.21 8.02 12.63
CA LEU A 111 5.19 9.12 13.59
C LEU A 111 5.07 10.49 12.90
N ARG A 112 5.76 10.69 11.78
CA ARG A 112 5.63 11.91 10.96
C ARG A 112 4.24 12.05 10.34
N LEU A 113 3.68 10.97 9.77
CA LEU A 113 2.31 10.99 9.26
C LEU A 113 1.30 11.33 10.36
N ARG A 114 1.44 10.75 11.56
CA ARG A 114 0.57 11.05 12.70
C ARG A 114 0.57 12.55 13.05
N GLN A 115 1.76 13.17 13.04
CA GLN A 115 1.88 14.60 13.26
C GLN A 115 1.19 15.39 12.13
N ALA A 116 1.45 15.04 10.87
CA ALA A 116 0.86 15.70 9.71
C ALA A 116 -0.67 15.60 9.65
N ILE A 117 -1.24 14.48 10.09
CA ILE A 117 -2.71 14.30 10.17
C ILE A 117 -3.34 15.27 11.17
N ARG A 118 -2.66 15.51 12.31
CA ARG A 118 -3.16 16.29 13.45
C ARG A 118 -2.91 17.79 13.37
N LEU A 119 -2.11 18.25 12.40
CA LEU A 119 -1.89 19.68 12.21
C LEU A 119 -3.19 20.38 11.81
N PRO A 120 -3.52 21.54 12.40
CA PRO A 120 -4.67 22.33 11.97
C PRO A 120 -4.48 22.77 10.52
N ARG A 121 -5.47 22.47 9.68
CA ARG A 121 -5.45 22.83 8.26
C ARG A 121 -6.06 24.21 8.10
N ALA A 122 -5.39 25.08 7.34
CA ALA A 122 -5.95 26.35 6.95
C ALA A 122 -7.25 26.10 6.16
N ALA A 123 -8.33 26.76 6.59
CA ALA A 123 -9.65 26.70 5.97
C ALA A 123 -9.64 27.37 4.58
#